data_AF-A0A536DLI3-F1
#
_entry.id   AF-A0A536DLI3-F1
#
_cell.length_a   1.000
_cell.length_b   1.000
_cell.length_c   1.000
_cell.angle_alpha   90.00
_cell.angle_beta   90.00
_cell.angle_gamma   90.00
#
_symmetry.space_group_name_H-M   'P 1'
#
loop_
_entity.id
_entity.type
_entity.pdbx_description
1 polymer ?
#
loop_
_entity_poly.entity_id
_entity_poly.type
_entity_poly.pdbx_seq_one_letter_code
_entity_poly.pdbx_strand_id
1 'polypeptide(L)'
;MADAPAGLSFGLDFAVLQAQLGPIMGESIESEHSLPDTCDTVQLTTTGLAYLICETGEVGFAAGPDGLHHWALEDGLLLEWIGPELNPPATAGPATLPGCGDEALTYCRIADGMLATGYLRDAGATNGYQVMLTGASTRLVASLTDLPADYDLYLVDGTGGIVVQSVQEGTTSEIIDQALPTGTYMLYVHVDPAREFDAETPYHLTLSLGAPNQVEAPPSENDPAVGYLVTP
;
A
#
# COMPACT_ATOMS: atom_id res chain seq x y z
N MET A 1 9.13 -22.40 16.24
CA MET A 1 9.58 -21.38 15.28
C MET A 1 10.52 -22.09 14.32
N ALA A 2 9.96 -22.71 13.28
CA ALA A 2 10.77 -23.34 12.23
C ALA A 2 11.16 -22.24 11.24
N ASP A 3 12.46 -22.17 10.94
CA ASP A 3 13.04 -21.28 9.93
C ASP A 3 12.38 -21.56 8.57
N ALA A 4 12.01 -20.52 7.83
CA ALA A 4 11.43 -20.68 6.49
C ALA A 4 12.48 -21.32 5.57
N PRO A 5 12.18 -22.41 4.84
CA PRO A 5 13.15 -23.02 3.95
C PRO A 5 13.51 -22.05 2.82
N ALA A 6 14.79 -21.72 2.72
CA ALA A 6 15.32 -20.90 1.63
C ALA A 6 15.03 -21.54 0.27
N GLY A 7 14.26 -20.85 -0.58
CA GLY A 7 14.07 -21.22 -1.99
C GLY A 7 12.63 -21.31 -2.51
N LEU A 8 11.63 -20.97 -1.72
CA LEU A 8 10.23 -20.86 -2.18
C LEU A 8 9.90 -19.40 -2.44
N SER A 9 9.25 -19.13 -3.57
CA SER A 9 8.80 -17.79 -3.96
C SER A 9 7.38 -17.84 -4.47
N PHE A 10 6.68 -16.74 -4.33
CA PHE A 10 5.45 -16.49 -5.07
C PHE A 10 5.79 -16.29 -6.56
N GLY A 11 4.99 -16.89 -7.43
CA GLY A 11 4.90 -16.53 -8.83
C GLY A 11 4.27 -15.14 -8.99
N LEU A 12 4.31 -14.59 -10.21
CA LEU A 12 4.02 -13.17 -10.46
C LEU A 12 2.67 -12.71 -9.86
N ASP A 13 1.62 -13.51 -10.04
CA ASP A 13 0.27 -13.15 -9.59
C ASP A 13 0.17 -13.11 -8.06
N PHE A 14 0.62 -14.16 -7.37
CA PHE A 14 0.66 -14.18 -5.91
C PHE A 14 1.69 -13.23 -5.32
N ALA A 15 2.76 -12.90 -6.04
CA ALA A 15 3.75 -11.94 -5.58
C ALA A 15 3.16 -10.52 -5.52
N VAL A 16 2.26 -10.16 -6.43
CA VAL A 16 1.55 -8.87 -6.37
C VAL A 16 0.63 -8.84 -5.16
N LEU A 17 -0.14 -9.89 -4.92
CA LEU A 17 -1.02 -9.98 -3.76
C LEU A 17 -0.23 -10.00 -2.44
N GLN A 18 0.86 -10.75 -2.38
CA GLN A 18 1.73 -10.82 -1.21
C GLN A 18 2.45 -9.51 -0.95
N ALA A 19 2.80 -8.75 -1.99
CA ALA A 19 3.35 -7.40 -1.82
C ALA A 19 2.37 -6.45 -1.11
N GLN A 20 1.05 -6.68 -1.26
CA GLN A 20 0.01 -5.91 -0.57
C GLN A 20 -0.27 -6.45 0.84
N LEU A 21 -0.40 -7.77 0.99
CA LEU A 21 -0.82 -8.40 2.26
C LEU A 21 0.33 -8.64 3.24
N GLY A 22 1.55 -8.83 2.74
CA GLY A 22 2.75 -9.09 3.54
C GLY A 22 2.51 -10.18 4.59
N PRO A 23 2.73 -9.91 5.90
CA PRO A 23 2.55 -10.89 6.98
C PRO A 23 1.16 -11.52 7.09
N ILE A 24 0.11 -10.87 6.59
CA ILE A 24 -1.24 -11.46 6.55
C ILE A 24 -1.25 -12.70 5.67
N MET A 25 -0.61 -12.61 4.50
CA MET A 25 -0.40 -13.72 3.58
C MET A 25 0.83 -14.57 3.93
N GLY A 26 1.78 -14.00 4.68
CA GLY A 26 2.95 -14.69 5.16
C GLY A 26 3.94 -15.08 4.06
N GLU A 27 4.72 -16.12 4.34
CA GLU A 27 5.73 -16.67 3.43
C GLU A 27 5.21 -17.92 2.73
N SER A 28 5.65 -18.16 1.49
CA SER A 28 5.31 -19.40 0.77
C SER A 28 5.97 -20.62 1.44
N ILE A 29 5.19 -21.68 1.68
CA ILE A 29 5.70 -22.94 2.25
C ILE A 29 5.65 -24.12 1.27
N GLU A 30 5.09 -23.90 0.08
CA GLU A 30 5.20 -24.80 -1.07
C GLU A 30 5.43 -24.04 -2.38
N SER A 31 5.68 -24.78 -3.47
CA SER A 31 5.68 -24.21 -4.82
C SER A 31 4.25 -24.12 -5.35
N GLU A 32 3.96 -23.10 -6.15
CA GLU A 32 2.69 -23.00 -6.85
C GLU A 32 2.41 -24.24 -7.69
N HIS A 33 1.18 -24.73 -7.63
CA HIS A 33 0.74 -25.83 -8.46
C HIS A 33 -0.76 -25.74 -8.74
N SER A 34 -1.19 -26.33 -9.85
CA SER A 34 -2.62 -26.45 -10.15
C SER A 34 -3.26 -27.54 -9.29
N LEU A 35 -4.55 -27.39 -9.00
CA LEU A 35 -5.34 -28.46 -8.41
C LEU A 35 -5.59 -29.59 -9.43
N PRO A 36 -5.81 -30.85 -9.00
CA PRO A 36 -6.01 -31.97 -9.92
C PRO A 36 -7.37 -31.94 -10.64
N ASP A 37 -8.39 -31.42 -9.96
CA ASP A 37 -9.80 -31.48 -10.40
C ASP A 37 -10.28 -30.16 -11.02
N THR A 38 -9.52 -29.07 -10.87
CA THR A 38 -9.81 -27.75 -11.43
C THR A 38 -8.56 -27.18 -12.12
N CYS A 39 -8.70 -26.11 -12.90
CA CYS A 39 -7.54 -25.39 -13.44
C CYS A 39 -7.00 -24.30 -12.49
N ASP A 40 -7.51 -24.24 -11.26
CA ASP A 40 -7.09 -23.25 -10.28
C ASP A 40 -5.66 -23.52 -9.85
N THR A 41 -4.91 -22.46 -9.65
CA THR A 41 -3.55 -22.52 -9.10
C THR A 41 -3.61 -22.18 -7.62
N VAL A 42 -2.89 -22.92 -6.79
CA VAL A 42 -2.82 -22.68 -5.35
C VAL A 42 -1.38 -22.67 -4.86
N GLN A 43 -1.17 -21.99 -3.75
CA GLN A 43 0.07 -22.05 -3.00
C GLN A 43 -0.18 -21.86 -1.51
N LEU A 44 0.21 -22.86 -0.73
CA LEU A 44 0.17 -22.79 0.71
C LEU A 44 1.24 -21.82 1.25
N THR A 45 0.82 -21.06 2.25
CA THR A 45 1.66 -20.08 2.95
C THR A 45 1.69 -20.39 4.45
N THR A 46 2.53 -19.67 5.20
CA THR A 46 2.60 -19.80 6.66
C THR A 46 1.30 -19.43 7.37
N THR A 47 0.42 -18.63 6.74
CA THR A 47 -0.79 -18.06 7.38
C THR A 47 -2.09 -18.40 6.65
N GLY A 48 -2.04 -19.10 5.52
CA GLY A 48 -3.24 -19.46 4.76
C GLY A 48 -2.94 -20.01 3.37
N LEU A 49 -3.90 -19.85 2.46
CA LEU A 49 -3.82 -20.36 1.09
C LEU A 49 -3.95 -19.21 0.09
N ALA A 50 -2.93 -19.05 -0.76
CA ALA A 50 -3.02 -18.25 -1.97
C ALA A 50 -3.73 -19.05 -3.06
N TYR A 51 -4.63 -18.42 -3.81
CA TYR A 51 -5.37 -19.08 -4.88
C TYR A 51 -5.59 -18.15 -6.08
N LEU A 52 -5.54 -18.74 -7.27
CA LEU A 52 -5.91 -18.12 -8.55
C LEU A 52 -7.05 -18.95 -9.13
N ILE A 53 -8.20 -18.32 -9.34
CA ILE A 53 -9.37 -18.96 -9.93
C ILE A 53 -9.26 -18.82 -11.44
N CYS A 54 -9.09 -19.93 -12.15
CA CYS A 54 -8.79 -19.87 -13.59
C CYS A 54 -9.95 -19.35 -14.44
N GLU A 55 -11.20 -19.56 -13.99
CA GLU A 55 -12.38 -19.15 -14.74
C GLU A 55 -12.63 -17.64 -14.71
N THR A 56 -12.32 -16.98 -13.59
CA THR A 56 -12.53 -15.54 -13.41
C THR A 56 -11.23 -14.74 -13.53
N GLY A 57 -10.08 -15.38 -13.31
CA GLY A 57 -8.78 -14.72 -13.21
C GLY A 57 -8.54 -14.06 -11.86
N GLU A 58 -9.38 -14.31 -10.85
CA GLU A 58 -9.22 -13.73 -9.52
C GLU A 58 -8.02 -14.32 -8.79
N VAL A 59 -7.19 -13.41 -8.29
CA VAL A 59 -6.07 -13.71 -7.40
C VAL A 59 -6.47 -13.32 -5.99
N GLY A 60 -6.47 -14.30 -5.08
CA GLY A 60 -6.90 -14.10 -3.72
C GLY A 60 -6.10 -14.89 -2.69
N PHE A 61 -6.34 -14.56 -1.43
CA PHE A 61 -5.77 -15.21 -0.26
C PHE A 61 -6.88 -15.53 0.73
N ALA A 62 -6.90 -16.75 1.26
CA ALA A 62 -7.78 -17.18 2.33
C ALA A 62 -6.93 -17.46 3.58
N ALA A 63 -7.12 -16.67 4.64
CA ALA A 63 -6.38 -16.86 5.89
C ALA A 63 -6.84 -18.13 6.60
N GLY A 64 -5.86 -18.89 7.11
CA GLY A 64 -6.11 -19.97 8.03
C GLY A 64 -6.44 -19.46 9.45
N PRO A 65 -6.90 -20.35 10.34
CA PRO A 65 -7.12 -21.77 10.12
C PRO A 65 -8.51 -22.11 9.56
N ASP A 66 -9.46 -21.17 9.57
CA ASP A 66 -10.84 -21.43 9.15
C ASP A 66 -11.07 -21.22 7.65
N GLY A 67 -10.19 -20.48 6.97
CA GLY A 67 -10.31 -20.21 5.54
C GLY A 67 -11.47 -19.28 5.21
N LEU A 68 -11.99 -18.52 6.18
CA LEU A 68 -13.18 -17.68 6.00
C LEU A 68 -12.86 -16.21 5.77
N HIS A 69 -11.65 -15.77 6.09
CA HIS A 69 -11.23 -14.39 5.91
C HIS A 69 -10.40 -14.28 4.64
N HIS A 70 -10.88 -13.47 3.70
CA HIS A 70 -10.34 -13.40 2.36
C HIS A 70 -9.91 -11.99 1.98
N TRP A 71 -8.92 -11.95 1.10
CA TRP A 71 -8.50 -10.77 0.37
C TRP A 71 -8.31 -11.09 -1.10
N ALA A 72 -8.63 -10.15 -1.98
CA ALA A 72 -8.36 -10.25 -3.41
C ALA A 72 -8.05 -8.87 -3.99
N LEU A 73 -7.30 -8.84 -5.09
CA LEU A 73 -7.04 -7.60 -5.83
C LEU A 73 -7.97 -7.53 -7.03
N GLU A 74 -8.83 -6.51 -7.06
CA GLU A 74 -9.73 -6.21 -8.18
C GLU A 74 -9.49 -4.77 -8.66
N ASP A 75 -9.14 -4.58 -9.93
CA ASP A 75 -8.84 -3.27 -10.53
C ASP A 75 -7.84 -2.40 -9.72
N GLY A 76 -6.91 -3.05 -9.01
CA GLY A 76 -5.91 -2.39 -8.16
C GLY A 76 -6.41 -2.03 -6.76
N LEU A 77 -7.68 -2.28 -6.44
CA LEU A 77 -8.25 -2.17 -5.10
C LEU A 77 -8.11 -3.52 -4.37
N LEU A 78 -7.55 -3.49 -3.16
CA LEU A 78 -7.55 -4.65 -2.28
C LEU A 78 -8.93 -4.76 -1.62
N LEU A 79 -9.65 -5.84 -1.90
CA LEU A 79 -10.93 -6.16 -1.29
C LEU A 79 -10.74 -7.12 -0.12
N GLU A 80 -11.64 -7.03 0.85
CA GLU A 80 -11.71 -7.89 2.04
C GLU A 80 -13.14 -8.33 2.31
N TRP A 81 -13.30 -9.60 2.69
CA TRP A 81 -14.58 -10.13 3.15
C TRP A 81 -14.41 -11.32 4.09
N ILE A 82 -15.48 -11.63 4.82
CA ILE A 82 -15.60 -12.83 5.64
C ILE A 82 -16.74 -13.68 5.09
N GLY A 83 -16.47 -14.93 4.75
CA GLY A 83 -17.47 -15.86 4.22
C GLY A 83 -16.85 -17.13 3.64
N PRO A 84 -17.67 -18.07 3.16
CA PRO A 84 -17.18 -19.30 2.55
C PRO A 84 -16.83 -19.16 1.05
N GLU A 85 -17.17 -18.02 0.45
CA GLU A 85 -17.02 -17.79 -0.99
C GLU A 85 -15.60 -17.36 -1.33
N LEU A 86 -15.01 -17.97 -2.36
CA LEU A 86 -13.67 -17.61 -2.85
C LEU A 86 -13.68 -16.37 -3.75
N ASN A 87 -14.77 -16.11 -4.46
CA ASN A 87 -14.92 -14.86 -5.20
C ASN A 87 -15.40 -13.75 -4.26
N PRO A 88 -14.95 -12.49 -4.45
CA PRO A 88 -15.43 -11.35 -3.72
C PRO A 88 -16.96 -11.22 -3.91
N PRO A 89 -17.75 -11.27 -2.82
CA PRO A 89 -19.17 -10.97 -2.92
C PRO A 89 -19.39 -9.48 -3.23
N ALA A 90 -20.59 -9.11 -3.68
CA ALA A 90 -20.95 -7.68 -3.85
C ALA A 90 -20.90 -6.85 -2.55
N THR A 91 -20.78 -7.52 -1.40
CA THR A 91 -20.59 -6.90 -0.09
C THR A 91 -19.12 -6.79 0.32
N ALA A 92 -18.18 -7.28 -0.50
CA ALA A 92 -16.75 -7.10 -0.27
C ALA A 92 -16.45 -5.60 -0.25
N GLY A 93 -15.76 -5.19 0.81
CA GLY A 93 -15.36 -3.80 0.98
C GLY A 93 -13.89 -3.63 0.63
N PRO A 94 -13.41 -2.39 0.43
CA PRO A 94 -11.99 -2.11 0.47
C PRO A 94 -11.39 -2.63 1.79
N ALA A 95 -10.26 -3.32 1.69
CA ALA A 95 -9.62 -3.94 2.82
C ALA A 95 -9.19 -2.91 3.87
N THR A 96 -9.62 -3.14 5.10
CA THR A 96 -9.08 -2.47 6.28
C THR A 96 -7.99 -3.37 6.83
N LEU A 97 -6.78 -3.28 6.25
CA LEU A 97 -5.63 -3.98 6.82
C LEU A 97 -5.55 -3.65 8.32
N PRO A 98 -5.31 -4.64 9.20
CA PRO A 98 -5.24 -4.43 10.64
C PRO A 98 -4.47 -3.17 10.94
N GLY A 99 -5.11 -2.28 11.69
CA GLY A 99 -4.63 -0.94 11.94
C GLY A 99 -3.15 -0.96 12.31
N CYS A 100 -2.42 -0.05 11.69
CA CYS A 100 -1.08 0.31 12.08
C CYS A 100 -1.07 0.63 13.59
N GLY A 101 -0.67 -0.32 14.44
CA GLY A 101 -0.59 -0.09 15.89
C GLY A 101 -0.90 -1.25 16.83
N ASP A 102 -1.48 -2.37 16.39
CA ASP A 102 -1.97 -3.41 17.31
C ASP A 102 -1.05 -4.65 17.43
N GLU A 103 0.25 -4.41 17.56
CA GLU A 103 1.37 -5.34 17.83
C GLU A 103 2.22 -5.83 16.63
N ALA A 104 3.54 -5.80 16.85
CA ALA A 104 4.62 -6.49 16.12
C ALA A 104 5.02 -6.05 14.69
N LEU A 105 4.58 -4.90 14.17
CA LEU A 105 5.21 -4.28 12.98
C LEU A 105 5.89 -2.96 13.34
N THR A 106 7.20 -2.83 13.08
CA THR A 106 7.95 -1.57 13.24
C THR A 106 7.50 -0.50 12.23
N TYR A 107 6.92 -0.91 11.10
CA TYR A 107 6.35 -0.02 10.09
C TYR A 107 5.10 -0.66 9.47
N CYS A 108 4.03 0.12 9.33
CA CYS A 108 2.79 -0.30 8.67
C CYS A 108 2.86 -0.10 7.16
N ARG A 109 2.67 -1.13 6.35
CA ARG A 109 2.72 -0.94 4.89
C ARG A 109 1.48 -0.24 4.37
N ILE A 110 1.67 0.71 3.47
CA ILE A 110 0.59 1.43 2.77
C ILE A 110 0.82 1.42 1.26
N ALA A 111 -0.27 1.50 0.50
CA ALA A 111 -0.28 1.48 -0.97
C ALA A 111 -1.08 2.65 -1.55
N ASP A 112 -1.03 2.81 -2.88
CA ASP A 112 -1.82 3.82 -3.60
C ASP A 112 -3.32 3.68 -3.32
N GLY A 113 -3.98 4.80 -3.06
CA GLY A 113 -5.41 4.86 -2.72
C GLY A 113 -5.75 4.40 -1.31
N MET A 114 -4.78 3.93 -0.52
CA MET A 114 -5.05 3.42 0.83
C MET A 114 -5.28 4.57 1.82
N LEU A 115 -6.28 4.38 2.69
CA LEU A 115 -6.54 5.18 3.88
C LEU A 115 -6.07 4.38 5.11
N ALA A 116 -5.08 4.91 5.83
CA ALA A 116 -4.63 4.35 7.09
C ALA A 116 -5.16 5.18 8.26
N THR A 117 -5.68 4.50 9.27
CA THR A 117 -6.15 5.11 10.53
C THR A 117 -5.14 4.80 11.62
N GLY A 118 -4.68 5.81 12.36
CA GLY A 118 -3.63 5.66 13.36
C GLY A 118 -3.89 6.44 14.65
N TYR A 119 -3.20 6.03 15.72
CA TYR A 119 -3.26 6.65 17.05
C TYR A 119 -1.83 6.87 17.55
N LEU A 120 -1.54 8.04 18.14
CA LEU A 120 -0.31 8.25 18.91
C LEU A 120 -0.65 8.15 20.40
N ARG A 121 -0.04 7.20 21.09
CA ARG A 121 -0.41 6.83 22.47
C ARG A 121 0.52 7.40 23.55
N ASP A 122 1.61 8.03 23.14
CA ASP A 122 2.62 8.62 24.03
C ASP A 122 3.14 9.94 23.47
N ALA A 123 3.65 10.81 24.35
CA ALA A 123 4.38 11.99 23.94
C ALA A 123 5.70 11.60 23.26
N GLY A 124 6.06 12.24 22.15
CA GLY A 124 7.24 11.87 21.38
C GLY A 124 7.06 10.62 20.53
N ALA A 125 5.85 10.06 20.45
CA ALA A 125 5.60 8.84 19.69
C ALA A 125 5.75 9.08 18.19
N THR A 126 6.12 8.02 17.49
CA THR A 126 6.17 7.98 16.03
C THR A 126 5.49 6.71 15.56
N ASN A 127 4.52 6.86 14.67
CA ASN A 127 4.03 5.75 13.86
C ASN A 127 4.68 5.82 12.48
N GLY A 128 5.22 4.70 12.04
CA GLY A 128 5.88 4.61 10.75
C GLY A 128 5.06 3.83 9.74
N TYR A 129 4.99 4.34 8.52
CA TYR A 129 4.27 3.76 7.41
C TYR A 129 5.22 3.51 6.24
N GLN A 130 5.34 2.28 5.75
CA GLN A 130 6.26 1.92 4.68
C GLN A 130 5.56 1.85 3.33
N VAL A 131 6.19 2.40 2.30
CA VAL A 131 5.76 2.27 0.89
C VAL A 131 6.95 1.82 0.04
N MET A 132 6.69 0.96 -0.94
CA MET A 132 7.68 0.51 -1.91
C MET A 132 7.34 1.07 -3.29
N LEU A 133 8.27 1.82 -3.88
CA LEU A 133 8.13 2.39 -5.21
C LEU A 133 8.92 1.54 -6.22
N THR A 134 8.24 1.02 -7.23
CA THR A 134 8.83 0.16 -8.26
C THR A 134 9.09 0.89 -9.58
N GLY A 135 8.42 2.03 -9.81
CA GLY A 135 8.65 2.88 -10.98
C GLY A 135 10.00 3.59 -10.93
N ALA A 136 10.62 3.80 -12.10
CA ALA A 136 11.89 4.55 -12.20
C ALA A 136 11.79 5.97 -11.61
N SER A 137 10.60 6.57 -11.71
CA SER A 137 10.20 7.73 -10.93
C SER A 137 8.69 7.69 -10.72
N THR A 138 8.24 7.91 -9.49
CA THR A 138 6.83 7.92 -9.07
C THR A 138 6.55 9.19 -8.27
N ARG A 139 5.46 9.88 -8.55
CA ARG A 139 4.94 10.97 -7.71
C ARG A 139 4.21 10.36 -6.53
N LEU A 140 4.67 10.65 -5.33
CA LEU A 140 4.07 10.28 -4.07
C LEU A 140 3.37 11.50 -3.49
N VAL A 141 2.07 11.40 -3.22
CA VAL A 141 1.29 12.39 -2.48
C VAL A 141 0.78 11.73 -1.21
N ALA A 142 1.23 12.21 -0.06
CA ALA A 142 0.73 11.79 1.24
C ALA A 142 -0.05 12.94 1.88
N SER A 143 -1.21 12.65 2.45
CA SER A 143 -2.02 13.64 3.17
C SER A 143 -2.45 13.09 4.51
N LEU A 144 -2.10 13.81 5.57
CA LEU A 144 -2.43 13.50 6.96
C LEU A 144 -3.53 14.46 7.42
N THR A 145 -4.70 13.93 7.75
CA THR A 145 -5.92 14.68 8.06
C THR A 145 -6.53 14.25 9.39
N ASP A 146 -7.56 14.99 9.81
CA ASP A 146 -8.35 14.71 11.00
C ASP A 146 -7.48 14.63 12.26
N LEU A 147 -6.48 15.52 12.33
CA LEU A 147 -5.50 15.56 13.39
C LEU A 147 -6.16 15.91 14.73
N PRO A 148 -6.04 15.05 15.75
CA PRO A 148 -6.57 15.35 17.08
C PRO A 148 -5.64 16.28 17.90
N ALA A 149 -4.38 16.38 17.49
CA ALA A 149 -3.35 17.23 18.08
C ALA A 149 -2.32 17.60 17.00
N ASP A 150 -1.27 18.30 17.41
CA ASP A 150 -0.23 18.85 16.52
C ASP A 150 0.75 17.76 16.09
N TYR A 151 0.39 17.04 15.02
CA TYR A 151 1.15 15.90 14.49
C TYR A 151 1.79 16.24 13.15
N ASP A 152 3.07 15.95 13.05
CA ASP A 152 3.91 16.24 11.90
C ASP A 152 4.05 15.02 10.98
N LEU A 153 4.30 15.28 9.69
CA LEU A 153 4.51 14.25 8.68
C LEU A 153 5.91 14.35 8.08
N TYR A 154 6.68 13.26 8.13
CA TYR A 154 8.02 13.17 7.53
C TYR A 154 8.06 12.06 6.48
N LEU A 155 8.69 12.33 5.36
CA LEU A 155 9.09 11.31 4.39
C LEU A 155 10.59 11.01 4.58
N VAL A 156 10.90 9.73 4.76
CA VAL A 156 12.22 9.20 5.06
C VAL A 156 12.58 8.14 4.00
N ASP A 157 13.84 8.12 3.56
CA ASP A 157 14.34 7.11 2.62
C ASP A 157 14.75 5.81 3.32
N GLY A 158 15.07 4.78 2.54
CA GLY A 158 15.50 3.48 3.05
C GLY A 158 16.81 3.47 3.85
N THR A 159 17.54 4.60 3.92
CA THR A 159 18.73 4.77 4.77
C THR A 159 18.41 5.46 6.10
N GLY A 160 17.18 5.93 6.29
CA GLY A 160 16.76 6.70 7.46
C GLY A 160 16.95 8.21 7.31
N GLY A 161 17.32 8.71 6.11
CA GLY A 161 17.45 10.13 5.83
C GLY A 161 16.10 10.79 5.57
N ILE A 162 15.82 11.93 6.21
CA ILE A 162 14.63 12.73 5.90
C ILE A 162 14.79 13.32 4.49
N VAL A 163 13.85 13.00 3.62
CA VAL A 163 13.74 13.52 2.26
C VAL A 163 13.03 14.87 2.28
N VAL A 164 11.86 14.92 2.92
CA VAL A 164 11.01 16.11 3.05
C VAL A 164 10.09 15.92 4.26
N GLN A 165 9.57 17.02 4.80
CA GLN A 165 8.65 17.03 5.92
C GLN A 165 7.59 18.12 5.74
N SER A 166 6.46 17.95 6.42
CA SER A 166 5.41 18.94 6.60
C SER A 166 5.15 19.04 8.10
N VAL A 167 5.22 20.26 8.63
CA VAL A 167 5.23 20.57 10.07
C VAL A 167 4.32 21.77 10.38
N GLN A 168 3.09 21.72 9.91
CA GLN A 168 2.14 22.83 10.04
C GLN A 168 1.61 22.89 11.46
N GLU A 169 1.62 24.08 12.06
CA GLU A 169 1.19 24.22 13.44
C GLU A 169 -0.31 23.88 13.66
N GLY A 170 -0.57 23.21 14.78
CA GLY A 170 -1.90 22.89 15.26
C GLY A 170 -2.50 21.66 14.56
N THR A 171 -3.80 21.64 14.35
CA THR A 171 -4.48 20.51 13.69
C THR A 171 -4.63 20.71 12.18
N THR A 172 -3.75 21.52 11.59
CA THR A 172 -3.74 21.76 10.14
C THR A 172 -3.30 20.49 9.44
N SER A 173 -3.94 20.11 8.34
CA SER A 173 -3.54 18.91 7.61
C SER A 173 -2.11 19.03 7.06
N GLU A 174 -1.35 17.95 7.17
CA GLU A 174 -0.01 17.84 6.59
C GLU A 174 -0.06 17.24 5.19
N ILE A 175 0.75 17.77 4.28
CA ILE A 175 0.79 17.30 2.88
C ILE A 175 2.24 17.19 2.42
N ILE A 176 2.60 16.02 1.89
CA ILE A 176 3.85 15.80 1.16
C ILE A 176 3.51 15.45 -0.28
N ASP A 177 4.15 16.12 -1.23
CA ASP A 177 4.00 15.89 -2.67
C ASP A 177 5.40 15.87 -3.30
N GLN A 178 5.89 14.68 -3.62
CA GLN A 178 7.27 14.48 -4.02
C GLN A 178 7.41 13.43 -5.12
N ALA A 179 8.19 13.75 -6.16
CA ALA A 179 8.65 12.75 -7.12
C ALA A 179 9.89 12.03 -6.58
N LEU A 180 9.85 10.70 -6.55
CA LEU A 180 10.85 9.83 -5.95
C LEU A 180 11.27 8.74 -6.94
N PRO A 181 12.54 8.30 -6.94
CA PRO A 181 12.96 7.13 -7.68
C PRO A 181 12.39 5.83 -7.08
N THR A 182 12.64 4.71 -7.76
CA THR A 182 12.37 3.38 -7.18
C THR A 182 13.14 3.21 -5.87
N GLY A 183 12.48 2.63 -4.87
CA GLY A 183 13.06 2.44 -3.56
C GLY A 183 11.99 2.22 -2.48
N THR A 184 12.46 1.94 -1.28
CA THR A 184 11.61 1.84 -0.09
C THR A 184 11.66 3.15 0.67
N TYR A 185 10.49 3.67 1.01
CA TYR A 185 10.33 4.91 1.77
C TYR A 185 9.45 4.68 2.99
N MET A 186 9.61 5.55 3.98
CA MET A 186 8.79 5.57 5.17
C MET A 186 8.15 6.94 5.35
N LEU A 187 6.85 6.98 5.65
CA LEU A 187 6.16 8.15 6.17
C LEU A 187 6.07 8.02 7.69
N TYR A 188 6.57 9.01 8.42
CA TYR A 188 6.46 9.06 9.88
C TYR A 188 5.43 10.10 10.27
N VAL A 189 4.44 9.65 11.03
CA VAL A 189 3.53 10.55 11.76
C VAL A 189 4.09 10.66 13.17
N HIS A 190 4.45 11.87 13.57
CA HIS A 190 5.15 12.13 14.82
C HIS A 190 4.45 13.21 15.64
N VAL A 191 4.49 13.07 16.96
CA VAL A 191 4.17 14.16 17.88
C VAL A 191 5.41 14.56 18.65
N ASP A 192 5.71 15.85 18.66
CA ASP A 192 6.83 16.38 19.43
C ASP A 192 6.69 16.03 20.93
N PRO A 193 7.77 15.63 21.64
CA PRO A 193 7.70 15.24 23.06
C PRO A 193 7.14 16.31 24.00
N ALA A 194 7.16 17.58 23.59
CA ALA A 194 6.68 18.71 24.38
C ALA A 194 5.22 19.11 24.05
N ARG A 195 4.61 18.50 23.02
CA ARG A 195 3.24 18.78 22.59
C ARG A 195 2.26 17.78 23.21
N GLU A 196 0.99 18.16 23.26
CA GLU A 196 -0.10 17.27 23.67
C GLU A 196 -0.39 16.25 22.57
N PHE A 197 -0.94 15.09 22.95
CA PHE A 197 -1.40 14.04 22.05
C PHE A 197 -2.76 13.52 22.51
N ASP A 198 -3.49 12.85 21.62
CA ASP A 198 -4.73 12.15 21.92
C ASP A 198 -4.59 10.68 21.51
N ALA A 199 -4.68 9.80 22.51
CA ALA A 199 -4.54 8.35 22.33
C ALA A 199 -5.83 7.64 21.90
N GLU A 200 -6.97 8.33 21.95
CA GLU A 200 -8.31 7.76 21.74
C GLU A 200 -8.96 8.28 20.45
N THR A 201 -8.55 9.46 19.98
CA THR A 201 -8.99 10.01 18.69
C THR A 201 -7.98 9.68 17.61
N PRO A 202 -8.37 9.02 16.50
CA PRO A 202 -7.44 8.71 15.44
C PRO A 202 -7.13 9.90 14.55
N TYR A 203 -6.00 9.84 13.85
CA TYR A 203 -5.75 10.59 12.62
C TYR A 203 -5.93 9.69 11.39
N HIS A 204 -5.93 10.30 10.21
CA HIS A 204 -6.05 9.61 8.93
C HIS A 204 -4.90 9.96 7.99
N LEU A 205 -4.21 8.95 7.46
CA LEU A 205 -3.16 9.10 6.47
C LEU A 205 -3.62 8.50 5.15
N THR A 206 -3.61 9.29 4.08
CA THR A 206 -3.87 8.80 2.72
C THR A 206 -2.61 8.86 1.88
N LEU A 207 -2.48 7.91 0.97
CA LEU A 207 -1.38 7.84 0.01
C LEU A 207 -1.93 7.76 -1.42
N SER A 208 -1.41 8.60 -2.30
CA SER A 208 -1.61 8.50 -3.73
C SER A 208 -0.27 8.42 -4.46
N LEU A 209 -0.15 7.47 -5.38
CA LEU A 209 0.99 7.29 -6.25
C LEU A 209 0.57 7.58 -7.70
N GLY A 210 1.43 8.27 -8.45
CA GLY A 210 1.14 8.60 -9.83
C GLY A 210 2.39 8.80 -10.67
N ALA A 211 2.19 9.11 -11.95
CA ALA A 211 3.31 9.53 -12.80
C ALA A 211 3.94 10.82 -12.24
N PRO A 212 5.28 10.94 -12.26
CA PRO A 212 5.94 12.22 -11.99
C PRO A 212 5.41 13.22 -13.02
N ASN A 213 4.79 14.30 -12.53
CA ASN A 213 4.12 15.35 -13.29
C ASN A 213 4.44 15.31 -14.79
N GLN A 214 3.48 14.92 -15.63
CA GLN A 214 3.60 15.11 -17.07
C GLN A 214 3.76 16.62 -17.31
N VAL A 215 4.99 17.08 -17.56
CA VAL A 215 5.17 18.27 -18.38
C VAL A 215 4.58 17.85 -19.72
N GLU A 216 3.39 18.35 -20.05
CA GLU A 216 2.79 18.19 -21.37
C GLU A 216 3.89 18.44 -22.40
N ALA A 217 4.24 17.39 -23.16
CA ALA A 217 5.29 17.51 -24.15
C ALA A 217 4.93 18.71 -25.04
N PRO A 218 5.87 19.63 -25.34
CA PRO A 218 5.60 20.69 -26.29
C PRO A 218 5.06 20.03 -27.58
N PRO A 219 4.00 20.59 -28.20
CA PRO A 219 3.40 19.98 -29.37
C PRO A 219 4.51 19.71 -30.39
N SER A 220 4.59 18.45 -30.82
CA SER A 220 5.58 17.99 -31.81
C SER A 220 5.59 18.95 -33.00
N GLU A 221 6.75 19.49 -33.35
CA GLU A 221 6.99 20.39 -34.49
C GLU A 221 6.67 19.76 -35.87
N ASN A 222 6.13 18.53 -35.89
CA ASN A 222 5.76 17.79 -37.09
C ASN A 222 4.23 17.64 -37.26
N ASP A 223 3.45 18.66 -36.87
CA ASP A 223 2.08 18.80 -37.37
C ASP A 223 2.12 19.35 -38.82
N PRO A 224 1.72 18.58 -39.85
CA PRO A 224 1.70 19.05 -41.23
C PRO A 224 0.62 20.13 -41.50
N ALA A 225 -0.09 20.62 -40.47
CA ALA A 225 -1.22 21.54 -40.64
C ALA A 225 -0.88 23.05 -40.60
N VAL A 226 0.39 23.49 -40.69
CA VAL A 226 0.71 24.93 -40.82
C VAL A 226 1.03 25.29 -42.28
N GLY A 227 -0.01 25.35 -43.09
CA GLY A 227 0.02 25.97 -44.42
C GLY A 227 0.17 27.49 -44.29
N TYR A 228 1.40 27.99 -44.42
CA TYR A 228 1.69 29.42 -44.48
C TYR A 228 1.22 29.97 -45.84
N LEU A 229 0.10 30.70 -45.88
CA LEU A 229 -0.26 31.55 -47.01
C LEU A 229 0.50 32.87 -46.88
N VAL A 230 1.61 32.99 -47.59
CA VAL A 230 2.22 34.29 -47.92
C VAL A 230 1.72 34.67 -49.31
N THR A 231 1.10 35.84 -49.46
CA THR A 231 0.89 36.48 -50.77
C THR A 231 1.56 37.86 -50.79
N PRO A 232 2.09 38.29 -51.95
CA PRO A 232 2.97 39.46 -52.09
C PRO A 232 2.25 40.80 -52.03
#